data_AF-A0A7X4KBB0-F1
#
_entry.id   AF-A0A7X4KBB0-F1
#
_cell.length_a   1.000
_cell.length_b   1.000
_cell.length_c   1.000
_cell.angle_alpha   90.00
_cell.angle_beta   90.00
_cell.angle_gamma   90.00
#
_symmetry.space_group_name_H-M   'P 1'
#
loop_
_entity.id
_entity.type
_entity.pdbx_description
1 polymer ?
#
loop_
_entity_poly.entity_id
_entity_poly.type
_entity_poly.pdbx_seq_one_letter_code
_entity_poly.pdbx_strand_id
1 'polypeptide(L)'
;MRAVLVQPCSQLDCLHAARSGSQLLLNVGLLKTVTEISIQIERFIDDHQPGFVECRLVDANGQSHTFIEKLPIVTTANLWTDSSYPQAGTIACEIESESIDAAGRKLVQVSTERPWAVESTEGVSRFLVLSSQVVWL
;
A
#
# COMPACT_ATOMS: atom_id res chain seq x y z
N MET A 1 33.06 -62.22 -46.97
CA MET A 1 33.61 -62.41 -45.61
C MET A 1 32.76 -61.52 -44.70
N ARG A 2 32.04 -62.00 -43.66
CA ARG A 2 32.47 -62.68 -42.41
C ARG A 2 33.52 -61.84 -41.64
N ALA A 3 33.39 -61.55 -40.34
CA ALA A 3 32.28 -61.77 -39.39
C ALA A 3 32.39 -60.85 -38.13
N VAL A 4 31.37 -60.94 -37.27
CA VAL A 4 31.00 -60.15 -36.07
C VAL A 4 31.87 -60.43 -34.80
N LEU A 5 31.63 -59.63 -33.73
CA LEU A 5 31.88 -59.79 -32.27
C LEU A 5 33.23 -59.26 -31.72
N VAL A 6 33.36 -58.73 -30.48
CA VAL A 6 32.44 -58.48 -29.33
C VAL A 6 32.74 -57.10 -28.68
N GLN A 7 31.86 -56.56 -27.80
CA GLN A 7 32.22 -55.59 -26.73
C GLN A 7 32.96 -56.28 -25.56
N PRO A 8 33.50 -55.51 -24.58
CA PRO A 8 32.97 -55.70 -23.23
C PRO A 8 32.54 -54.41 -22.50
N CYS A 9 31.75 -54.66 -21.45
CA CYS A 9 30.97 -53.73 -20.64
C CYS A 9 31.79 -52.81 -19.70
N SER A 10 31.07 -51.78 -19.21
CA SER A 10 31.16 -51.09 -17.91
C SER A 10 31.90 -49.74 -17.84
N GLN A 11 31.13 -48.65 -17.75
CA GLN A 11 30.74 -48.12 -16.43
C GLN A 11 29.48 -47.22 -16.51
N LEU A 12 28.74 -47.26 -15.41
CA LEU A 12 27.47 -46.66 -15.03
C LEU A 12 27.29 -45.16 -15.41
N ASP A 13 26.08 -44.59 -15.45
CA ASP A 13 24.73 -45.13 -15.69
C ASP A 13 23.85 -43.92 -16.03
N CYS A 14 23.05 -44.03 -17.09
CA CYS A 14 21.96 -43.08 -17.33
C CYS A 14 20.70 -43.61 -16.64
N LEU A 15 20.40 -43.20 -15.40
CA LEU A 15 19.03 -43.06 -14.86
C LEU A 15 19.00 -42.48 -13.42
N HIS A 16 18.05 -41.58 -13.15
CA HIS A 16 17.48 -41.21 -11.84
C HIS A 16 18.39 -41.06 -10.60
N ALA A 17 18.64 -39.82 -10.18
CA ALA A 17 18.49 -39.44 -8.76
C ALA A 17 18.29 -37.93 -8.60
N ALA A 18 17.20 -37.56 -7.93
CA ALA A 18 16.79 -36.20 -7.63
C ALA A 18 17.88 -35.33 -6.99
N ARG A 19 18.10 -34.14 -7.56
CA ARG A 19 18.56 -32.95 -6.80
C ARG A 19 17.70 -31.75 -7.12
N SER A 20 16.57 -31.71 -6.43
CA SER A 20 16.18 -30.56 -5.60
C SER A 20 16.43 -29.19 -6.23
N GLY A 21 15.73 -28.91 -7.33
CA GLY A 21 15.30 -27.55 -7.63
C GLY A 21 14.26 -27.15 -6.59
N SER A 22 14.68 -26.92 -5.35
CA SER A 22 13.81 -26.39 -4.30
C SER A 22 13.42 -24.98 -4.71
N GLN A 23 12.26 -24.88 -5.38
CA GLN A 23 11.49 -23.66 -5.40
C GLN A 23 11.08 -23.40 -3.95
N LEU A 24 11.98 -22.72 -3.24
CA LEU A 24 11.62 -21.86 -2.13
C LEU A 24 10.65 -20.82 -2.70
N LEU A 25 9.37 -21.21 -2.74
CA LEU A 25 8.26 -20.30 -2.49
C LEU A 25 8.50 -19.70 -1.11
N LEU A 26 9.42 -18.74 -1.06
CA LEU A 26 9.41 -17.75 -0.01
C LEU A 26 8.05 -17.09 -0.15
N ASN A 27 7.14 -17.46 0.76
CA ASN A 27 6.05 -16.59 1.17
C ASN A 27 6.71 -15.36 1.80
N VAL A 28 7.29 -14.49 0.95
CA VAL A 28 7.47 -13.08 1.25
C VAL A 28 6.06 -12.54 1.31
N GLY A 29 5.42 -12.70 2.47
CA GLY A 29 4.22 -11.97 2.81
C GLY A 29 4.56 -10.51 2.59
N LEU A 30 3.94 -9.91 1.57
CA LEU A 30 4.35 -8.65 0.97
C LEU A 30 4.55 -7.62 2.09
N LEU A 31 5.80 -7.21 2.31
CA LEU A 31 6.10 -6.06 3.17
C LEU A 31 5.54 -4.84 2.43
N LYS A 32 4.31 -4.47 2.78
CA LYS A 32 3.67 -3.28 2.21
C LYS A 32 4.44 -2.05 2.69
N THR A 33 4.75 -1.15 1.76
CA THR A 33 5.43 0.10 2.08
C THR A 33 4.49 1.00 2.87
N VAL A 34 4.86 1.30 4.12
CA VAL A 34 4.18 2.33 4.92
C VAL A 34 4.61 3.70 4.40
N THR A 35 3.64 4.57 4.19
CA THR A 35 3.78 5.91 3.63
C THR A 35 2.62 6.77 4.14
N GLU A 36 2.47 8.01 3.67
CA GLU A 36 1.28 8.82 3.96
C GLU A 36 0.57 9.27 2.68
N ILE A 37 -0.71 9.65 2.79
CA ILE A 37 -1.47 10.35 1.75
C ILE A 37 -1.90 11.73 2.20
N SER A 38 -1.79 12.70 1.29
CA SER A 38 -2.22 14.09 1.49
C SER A 38 -3.73 14.21 1.58
N ILE A 39 -4.21 14.96 2.58
CA ILE A 39 -5.62 15.32 2.78
C ILE A 39 -5.76 16.83 3.04
N GLN A 40 -7.00 17.33 2.99
CA GLN A 40 -7.36 18.64 3.55
C GLN A 40 -8.04 18.45 4.91
N ILE A 41 -7.63 19.22 5.91
CA ILE A 41 -8.34 19.35 7.19
C ILE A 41 -9.32 20.51 7.01
N GLU A 42 -10.61 20.24 7.07
CA GLU A 42 -11.67 21.20 6.73
C GLU A 42 -12.11 22.04 7.94
N ARG A 43 -12.08 21.48 9.16
CA ARG A 43 -12.45 22.17 10.41
C ARG A 43 -12.14 21.35 11.66
N PHE A 44 -11.96 22.03 12.80
CA PHE A 44 -12.09 21.43 14.13
C PHE A 44 -13.57 21.16 14.44
N ILE A 45 -13.89 20.04 15.09
CA ILE A 45 -15.30 19.63 15.33
C ILE A 45 -15.63 19.19 16.77
N ASP A 46 -14.64 18.73 17.56
CA ASP A 46 -14.87 18.24 18.93
C ASP A 46 -13.62 18.52 19.79
N ASP A 47 -13.79 19.11 20.97
CA ASP A 47 -12.72 19.46 21.89
C ASP A 47 -12.34 18.35 22.89
N HIS A 48 -13.01 17.19 22.83
CA HIS A 48 -12.63 16.02 23.60
C HIS A 48 -11.19 15.60 23.27
N GLN A 49 -10.31 15.73 24.26
CA GLN A 49 -8.89 15.40 24.17
C GLN A 49 -8.62 14.07 23.40
N PRO A 50 -7.76 14.07 22.37
CA PRO A 50 -6.82 15.13 21.96
C PRO A 50 -7.40 16.19 20.99
N GLY A 51 -8.72 16.27 20.83
CA GLY A 51 -9.41 17.08 19.83
C GLY A 51 -9.60 16.31 18.51
N PHE A 52 -10.71 16.57 17.83
CA PHE A 52 -11.05 15.94 16.54
C PHE A 52 -11.29 16.97 15.45
N VAL A 53 -10.96 16.58 14.23
CA VAL A 53 -11.13 17.36 13.01
C VAL A 53 -11.91 16.58 11.96
N GLU A 54 -12.63 17.30 11.11
CA GLU A 54 -13.14 16.78 9.85
C GLU A 54 -12.08 16.95 8.76
N CYS A 55 -11.81 15.87 8.03
CA CYS A 55 -10.81 15.80 6.97
C CYS A 55 -11.45 15.31 5.66
N ARG A 56 -10.86 15.70 4.53
CA ARG A 56 -11.31 15.34 3.19
C ARG A 56 -10.16 14.86 2.31
N LEU A 57 -10.34 13.68 1.72
CA LEU A 57 -9.55 13.18 0.59
C LEU A 57 -10.38 13.33 -0.69
N VAL A 58 -9.75 13.73 -1.79
CA VAL A 58 -10.32 13.55 -3.12
C VAL A 58 -9.47 12.51 -3.84
N ASP A 59 -10.07 11.43 -4.31
CA ASP A 59 -9.34 10.32 -4.94
C ASP A 59 -9.07 10.56 -6.45
N ALA A 60 -8.40 9.62 -7.11
CA ALA A 60 -8.06 9.73 -8.53
C ALA A 60 -9.26 9.68 -9.49
N ASN A 61 -10.45 9.30 -9.00
CA ASN A 61 -11.71 9.34 -9.74
C ASN A 61 -12.48 10.64 -9.49
N GLY A 62 -12.00 11.49 -8.56
CA GLY A 62 -12.68 12.70 -8.12
C GLY A 62 -13.74 12.47 -7.06
N GLN A 63 -13.83 11.27 -6.48
CA GLN A 63 -14.73 11.01 -5.34
C GLN A 63 -14.15 11.66 -4.08
N SER A 64 -15.01 12.36 -3.35
CA SER A 64 -14.69 12.96 -2.06
C SER A 64 -14.98 11.97 -0.95
N HIS A 65 -14.01 11.74 -0.06
CA HIS A 65 -14.11 10.88 1.10
C HIS A 65 -13.86 11.71 2.36
N THR A 66 -14.80 11.66 3.31
CA THR A 66 -14.73 12.40 4.57
C THR A 66 -14.23 11.50 5.70
N PHE A 67 -13.41 12.04 6.59
CA PHE A 67 -12.91 11.35 7.79
C PHE A 67 -13.18 12.23 9.01
N ILE A 68 -13.44 11.61 10.15
CA ILE A 68 -13.44 12.27 11.45
C ILE A 68 -12.32 11.62 12.26
N GLU A 69 -11.25 12.36 12.50
CA GLU A 69 -10.07 11.82 13.15
C GLU A 69 -9.51 12.72 14.24
N LYS A 70 -8.77 12.10 15.15
CA LYS A 70 -8.04 12.80 16.20
C LYS A 70 -6.99 13.70 15.56
N LEU A 71 -6.90 14.97 15.98
CA LEU A 71 -5.94 15.93 15.46
C LEU A 71 -4.49 15.37 15.32
N PRO A 72 -3.88 14.71 16.34
CA PRO A 72 -2.53 14.15 16.23
C PRO A 72 -2.37 12.92 15.32
N ILE A 73 -3.45 12.37 14.76
CA ILE A 73 -3.39 11.31 13.74
C ILE A 73 -3.14 11.92 12.35
N VAL A 74 -3.52 13.19 12.15
CA VAL A 74 -3.58 13.81 10.81
C VAL A 74 -2.70 15.06 10.64
N THR A 75 -2.19 15.63 11.72
CA THR A 75 -1.25 16.75 11.67
C THR A 75 -0.46 16.92 12.98
N THR A 76 0.69 17.58 12.88
CA THR A 76 1.45 18.09 14.04
C THR A 76 1.16 19.56 14.33
N ALA A 77 0.36 20.23 13.49
CA ALA A 77 -0.05 21.61 13.71
C ALA A 77 -1.05 21.71 14.88
N ASN A 78 -0.87 22.72 15.73
CA ASN A 78 -1.82 23.03 16.80
C ASN A 78 -3.02 23.79 16.21
N LEU A 79 -4.03 23.05 15.75
CA LEU A 79 -5.26 23.60 15.16
C LEU A 79 -6.41 23.60 16.18
N TRP A 80 -7.25 24.63 16.11
CA TRP A 80 -8.39 24.84 17.01
C TRP A 80 -9.56 25.50 16.29
N THR A 81 -10.70 25.69 16.96
CA THR A 81 -11.95 26.25 16.37
C THR A 81 -11.82 27.65 15.78
N ASP A 82 -10.82 28.43 16.21
CA ASP A 82 -10.49 29.78 15.72
C ASP A 82 -9.32 29.82 14.71
N SER A 83 -8.79 28.65 14.34
CA SER A 83 -7.79 28.53 13.27
C SER A 83 -8.39 28.80 11.89
N SER A 84 -7.55 29.22 10.94
CA SER A 84 -7.97 29.36 9.54
C SER A 84 -8.02 27.99 8.85
N TYR A 85 -9.10 27.71 8.13
CA TYR A 85 -9.30 26.45 7.38
C TYR A 85 -9.63 26.72 5.90
N PRO A 86 -9.40 25.77 4.97
CA PRO A 86 -8.81 24.45 5.20
C PRO A 86 -7.30 24.50 5.47
N GLN A 87 -6.78 23.45 6.12
CA GLN A 87 -5.35 23.22 6.36
C GLN A 87 -4.86 21.95 5.65
N ALA A 88 -3.54 21.81 5.49
CA ALA A 88 -2.95 20.56 5.00
C ALA A 88 -2.85 19.54 6.15
N GLY A 89 -3.05 18.27 5.83
CA GLY A 89 -2.78 17.15 6.72
C GLY A 89 -2.37 15.92 5.92
N THR A 90 -2.06 14.84 6.63
CA THR A 90 -1.76 13.54 6.03
C THR A 90 -2.48 12.41 6.77
N ILE A 91 -2.64 11.25 6.14
CA ILE A 91 -3.07 10.01 6.79
C ILE A 91 -2.05 8.93 6.46
N ALA A 92 -1.49 8.28 7.49
CA ALA A 92 -0.59 7.16 7.30
C ALA A 92 -1.32 5.92 6.74
N CYS A 93 -0.69 5.25 5.77
CA CYS A 93 -1.28 4.16 5.01
C CYS A 93 -0.22 3.16 4.54
N GLU A 94 -0.67 2.00 4.06
CA GLU A 94 0.14 1.02 3.35
C GLU A 94 -0.14 1.07 1.83
N ILE A 95 0.89 1.07 0.99
CA ILE A 95 0.74 0.86 -0.47
C ILE A 95 0.37 -0.60 -0.74
N GLU A 96 -0.72 -0.83 -1.47
CA GLU A 96 -1.16 -2.14 -1.94
C GLU A 96 -0.70 -2.45 -3.37
N SER A 97 -0.76 -1.46 -4.28
CA SER A 97 -0.24 -1.59 -5.65
C SER A 97 -0.03 -0.23 -6.32
N GLU A 98 0.77 -0.21 -7.39
CA GLU A 98 0.98 0.94 -8.26
C GLU A 98 0.57 0.58 -9.70
N SER A 99 0.04 1.54 -10.45
CA SER A 99 -0.37 1.36 -11.83
C SER A 99 -0.32 2.66 -12.64
N ILE A 100 -0.51 2.54 -13.95
CA ILE A 100 -0.70 3.68 -14.85
C ILE A 100 -2.01 3.45 -15.61
N ASP A 101 -2.89 4.44 -15.62
CA ASP A 101 -4.17 4.34 -16.31
C ASP A 101 -4.07 4.66 -17.82
N ALA A 102 -5.19 4.51 -18.54
CA ALA A 102 -5.27 4.77 -19.97
C ALA A 102 -4.99 6.25 -20.36
N ALA A 103 -5.03 7.18 -19.40
CA ALA A 103 -4.68 8.59 -19.59
C ALA A 103 -3.21 8.89 -19.22
N GLY A 104 -2.42 7.88 -18.85
CA GLY A 104 -1.03 8.04 -18.43
C GLY A 104 -0.85 8.56 -17.00
N ARG A 105 -1.91 8.62 -16.19
CA ARG A 105 -1.83 9.05 -14.79
C ARG A 105 -1.24 7.91 -13.96
N LYS A 106 -0.24 8.22 -13.12
CA LYS A 106 0.30 7.28 -12.13
C LYS A 106 -0.66 7.18 -10.96
N LEU A 107 -1.20 5.99 -10.73
CA LEU A 107 -2.16 5.70 -9.66
C LEU A 107 -1.53 4.78 -8.62
N VAL A 108 -1.89 4.99 -7.36
CA VAL A 108 -1.46 4.17 -6.23
C VAL A 108 -2.70 3.73 -5.47
N GLN A 109 -2.87 2.42 -5.29
CA GLN A 109 -3.89 1.91 -4.38
C GLN A 109 -3.27 1.80 -2.98
N VAL A 110 -3.91 2.45 -2.01
CA VAL A 110 -3.47 2.50 -0.61
C VAL A 110 -4.55 1.93 0.31
N SER A 111 -4.13 1.43 1.47
CA SER A 111 -5.01 1.06 2.58
C SER A 111 -4.67 1.85 3.85
N THR A 112 -5.65 2.50 4.45
CA THR A 112 -5.53 3.24 5.72
C THR A 112 -5.83 2.35 6.95
N GLU A 113 -6.08 1.06 6.75
CA GLU A 113 -6.25 0.05 7.82
C GLU A 113 -5.04 -0.02 8.77
N ARG A 114 -3.87 0.45 8.33
CA ARG A 114 -2.64 0.50 9.11
C ARG A 114 -1.90 1.82 8.85
N PRO A 115 -1.21 2.36 9.87
CA PRO A 115 -0.96 1.77 11.19
C PRO A 115 -2.10 1.92 12.21
N TRP A 116 -3.09 2.79 11.97
CA TRP A 116 -4.07 3.20 12.99
C TRP A 116 -5.53 2.82 12.72
N ALA A 117 -5.81 2.02 11.68
CA ALA A 117 -7.17 1.64 11.28
C ALA A 117 -8.09 2.83 10.99
N VAL A 118 -7.57 3.84 10.28
CA VAL A 118 -8.32 5.02 9.86
C VAL A 118 -9.29 4.64 8.76
N GLU A 119 -10.52 5.14 8.85
CA GLU A 119 -11.63 4.81 7.96
C GLU A 119 -12.43 6.08 7.62
N SER A 120 -12.99 6.16 6.42
CA SER A 120 -13.91 7.24 6.06
C SER A 120 -15.23 7.11 6.85
N THR A 121 -16.01 8.18 6.92
CA THR A 121 -17.36 8.16 7.52
C THR A 121 -18.35 7.24 6.79
N GLU A 122 -17.96 6.64 5.65
CA GLU A 122 -18.75 5.69 4.86
C GLU A 122 -18.32 4.22 5.05
N GLY A 123 -17.30 3.94 5.88
CA GLY A 123 -16.78 2.58 6.06
C GLY A 123 -15.69 2.17 5.08
N VAL A 124 -15.01 3.14 4.44
CA VAL A 124 -14.01 2.89 3.39
C VAL A 124 -12.60 3.11 3.93
N SER A 125 -11.73 2.11 3.73
CA SER A 125 -10.30 2.14 4.11
C SER A 125 -9.33 1.97 2.94
N ARG A 126 -9.83 1.79 1.71
CA ARG A 126 -9.02 1.60 0.50
C ARG A 126 -9.33 2.66 -0.53
N PHE A 127 -8.28 3.32 -1.04
CA PHE A 127 -8.39 4.45 -1.95
C PHE A 127 -7.43 4.31 -3.12
N LEU A 128 -7.89 4.74 -4.30
CA LEU A 128 -7.05 4.85 -5.49
C LEU A 128 -6.68 6.32 -5.68
N VAL A 129 -5.46 6.69 -5.31
CA VAL A 129 -4.98 8.08 -5.32
C VAL A 129 -4.00 8.32 -6.47
N LEU A 130 -3.79 9.58 -6.83
CA LEU A 130 -2.68 9.95 -7.71
C LEU A 130 -1.36 9.75 -6.96
N SER A 131 -0.31 9.31 -7.65
CA SER A 131 1.04 9.19 -7.08
C SER A 131 1.57 10.51 -6.49
N SER A 132 1.08 11.67 -6.96
CA SER A 132 1.39 13.00 -6.41
C SER A 132 0.73 13.32 -5.07
N GLN A 133 -0.22 12.49 -4.60
CA GLN A 133 -0.85 12.63 -3.28
C GLN A 133 -0.10 11.83 -2.20
N VAL A 134 0.75 10.87 -2.61
CA VAL A 134 1.57 10.07 -1.69
C VAL A 134 2.75 10.90 -1.19
N VAL A 135 2.87 10.99 0.13
CA VAL A 135 3.95 11.68 0.84
C VAL A 135 4.86 10.62 1.45
N TRP A 136 6.11 10.58 1.00
CA TRP A 136 7.11 9.63 1.47
C TRP A 136 7.74 10.12 2.78
N LEU A 137 7.81 9.22 3.76
CA LEU A 137 8.45 9.41 5.07
C LEU A 137 9.99 9.38 4.99
#